data_AF-A0A382ZIJ8-F1
#
_entry.id   AF-A0A382ZIJ8-F1
#
_cell.length_a   1.000
_cell.length_b   1.000
_cell.length_c   1.000
_cell.angle_alpha   90.00
_cell.angle_beta   90.00
_cell.angle_gamma   90.00
#
_symmetry.space_group_name_H-M   'P 1'
#
loop_
_entity.id
_entity.type
_entity.pdbx_description
1 polymer ?
#
loop_
_entity_poly.entity_id
_entity_poly.type
_entity_poly.pdbx_seq_one_letter_code
_entity_poly.pdbx_strand_id
1 'polypeptide(L)'
;QGSQAIKDGHSLVVLSDRKMNSNRASISALLASSALHRYLVAHHKRTQVGIIVETGEAREVHHFCLMTGFGADAVNPYLAFEALWQARRDNLIKLEDDEAVVSAYRKGLSKGMLKVMAKMGISTLASYKGAQIFEAVGLSPEVMDKCFFETASRISGVGFKVLQTEAETQHKKAYLSTSFDNLGQYHWRSGGEKHMWDPQTITDLQSAARSNDKNAYWEFSKKSNEEGTRNCTLRGLMSFKSGNPVDIDMVEPAKEI
;
A
#
# COMPACT_ATOMS: atom_id res chain seq x y z
N GLN A 1 25.44 8.54 -7.87
CA GLN A 1 24.78 9.03 -9.10
C GLN A 1 24.08 10.36 -8.85
N GLY A 2 23.04 10.45 -8.01
CA GLY A 2 22.32 11.73 -7.77
C GLY A 2 23.23 12.89 -7.32
N SER A 3 24.12 12.68 -6.35
CA SER A 3 25.11 13.69 -5.95
C SER A 3 26.10 14.09 -7.05
N GLN A 4 26.36 13.20 -8.01
CA GLN A 4 27.24 13.50 -9.14
C GLN A 4 26.49 14.38 -10.15
N ALA A 5 25.24 14.06 -10.45
CA ALA A 5 24.41 14.87 -11.33
C ALA A 5 24.30 16.33 -10.85
N ILE A 6 24.24 16.56 -9.54
CA ILE A 6 24.28 17.92 -8.96
C ILE A 6 25.62 18.61 -9.22
N LYS A 7 26.75 17.90 -9.03
CA LYS A 7 28.09 18.43 -9.34
C LYS A 7 28.26 18.76 -10.82
N ASP A 8 27.62 17.97 -11.68
CA ASP A 8 27.62 18.15 -13.13
C ASP A 8 26.67 19.31 -13.57
N GLY A 9 26.01 19.98 -12.62
CA GLY A 9 25.18 21.17 -12.89
C GLY A 9 23.72 20.87 -13.22
N HIS A 10 23.24 19.64 -13.05
CA HIS A 10 21.85 19.30 -13.33
C HIS A 10 20.90 19.73 -12.20
N SER A 11 19.88 20.52 -12.55
CA SER A 11 18.84 20.98 -11.62
C SER A 11 17.68 19.99 -11.46
N LEU A 12 17.63 18.91 -12.25
CA LEU A 12 16.59 17.89 -12.20
C LEU A 12 17.20 16.49 -12.30
N VAL A 13 16.66 15.56 -11.51
CA VAL A 13 16.98 14.13 -11.58
C VAL A 13 15.68 13.36 -11.80
N VAL A 14 15.66 12.53 -12.85
CA VAL A 14 14.54 11.64 -13.14
C VAL A 14 14.90 10.23 -12.72
N LEU A 15 14.15 9.68 -11.76
CA LEU A 15 14.21 8.28 -11.39
C LEU A 15 13.17 7.54 -12.24
N SER A 16 13.62 6.60 -13.08
CA SER A 16 12.75 5.91 -14.04
C SER A 16 12.91 4.39 -13.96
N ASP A 17 11.79 3.67 -13.93
CA ASP A 17 11.73 2.22 -14.02
C ASP A 17 11.46 1.70 -15.45
N ARG A 18 11.37 2.59 -16.46
CA ARG A 18 11.08 2.23 -17.87
C ARG A 18 12.02 1.20 -18.49
N LYS A 19 13.24 1.06 -17.97
CA LYS A 19 14.23 0.10 -18.47
C LYS A 19 14.03 -1.33 -17.94
N MET A 20 12.94 -1.59 -17.21
CA MET A 20 12.54 -2.93 -16.79
C MET A 20 12.40 -3.85 -18.01
N ASN A 21 12.96 -5.05 -17.91
CA ASN A 21 12.86 -6.10 -18.92
C ASN A 21 12.99 -7.48 -18.23
N SER A 22 12.90 -8.58 -18.97
CA SER A 22 12.93 -9.95 -18.42
C SER A 22 14.18 -10.28 -17.58
N ASN A 23 15.28 -9.54 -17.78
CA ASN A 23 16.53 -9.72 -17.05
C ASN A 23 16.80 -8.59 -16.04
N ARG A 24 15.86 -7.65 -15.87
CA ARG A 24 16.03 -6.47 -15.04
C ARG A 24 14.72 -6.09 -14.37
N ALA A 25 14.59 -6.46 -13.09
CA ALA A 25 13.51 -5.99 -12.24
C ALA A 25 13.63 -4.48 -11.91
N SER A 26 12.49 -3.83 -11.67
CA SER A 26 12.44 -2.47 -11.13
C SER A 26 12.68 -2.48 -9.62
N ILE A 27 13.23 -1.38 -9.11
CA ILE A 27 13.22 -1.08 -7.68
C ILE A 27 11.93 -0.31 -7.41
N SER A 28 11.29 -0.54 -6.25
CA SER A 28 10.14 0.26 -5.84
C SER A 28 10.43 1.75 -5.97
N ALA A 29 9.57 2.45 -6.70
CA ALA A 29 9.74 3.87 -6.99
C ALA A 29 9.70 4.71 -5.70
N LEU A 30 8.91 4.29 -4.71
CA LEU A 30 8.87 4.91 -3.40
C LEU A 30 10.21 4.73 -2.65
N LEU A 31 10.74 3.50 -2.57
CA LEU A 31 12.02 3.25 -1.88
C LEU A 31 13.17 4.03 -2.53
N ALA A 32 13.24 4.04 -3.86
CA ALA A 32 14.29 4.71 -4.61
C ALA A 32 14.24 6.24 -4.43
N SER A 33 13.06 6.85 -4.57
CA SER A 33 12.87 8.29 -4.42
C SER A 33 13.10 8.76 -2.99
N SER A 34 12.58 8.04 -2.00
CA SER A 34 12.72 8.39 -0.57
C SER A 34 14.17 8.26 -0.10
N ALA A 35 14.89 7.20 -0.52
CA ALA A 35 16.31 7.04 -0.21
C ALA A 35 17.16 8.17 -0.81
N LEU A 36 16.90 8.56 -2.07
CA LEU A 36 17.60 9.68 -2.69
C LEU A 36 17.28 10.99 -1.97
N HIS A 37 16.01 11.26 -1.69
CA HIS A 37 15.58 12.46 -0.97
C HIS A 37 16.30 12.58 0.36
N ARG A 38 16.24 11.55 1.20
CA ARG A 38 16.91 11.51 2.50
C ARG A 38 18.41 11.74 2.37
N TYR A 39 19.07 11.01 1.48
CA TYR A 39 20.50 11.15 1.27
C TYR A 39 20.89 12.59 0.91
N LEU A 40 20.13 13.24 0.03
CA LEU A 40 20.37 14.62 -0.37
C LEU A 40 20.08 15.63 0.75
N VAL A 41 19.09 15.36 1.61
CA VAL A 41 18.81 16.19 2.79
C VAL A 41 19.97 16.10 3.79
N ALA A 42 20.41 14.89 4.12
CA ALA A 42 21.52 14.64 5.05
C ALA A 42 22.86 15.26 4.61
N HIS A 43 23.02 15.53 3.31
CA HIS A 43 24.22 16.15 2.74
C HIS A 43 24.01 17.61 2.30
N HIS A 44 22.91 18.25 2.70
CA HIS A 44 22.59 19.66 2.36
C HIS A 44 22.56 19.96 0.85
N LYS A 45 22.18 18.98 0.04
CA LYS A 45 22.12 19.09 -1.44
C LYS A 45 20.70 19.09 -1.99
N ARG A 46 19.68 18.80 -1.18
CA ARG A 46 18.29 18.62 -1.65
C ARG A 46 17.69 19.88 -2.30
N THR A 47 18.13 21.07 -1.90
CA THR A 47 17.66 22.36 -2.45
C THR A 47 18.18 22.64 -3.86
N GLN A 48 19.21 21.93 -4.31
CA GLN A 48 19.88 22.18 -5.59
C GLN A 48 19.26 21.39 -6.76
N VAL A 49 18.33 20.47 -6.47
CA VAL A 49 17.80 19.53 -7.47
C VAL A 49 16.34 19.20 -7.24
N GLY A 50 15.56 19.10 -8.31
CA GLY A 50 14.22 18.51 -8.30
C GLY A 50 14.27 17.00 -8.55
N ILE A 51 13.48 16.22 -7.83
CA ILE A 51 13.34 14.77 -7.99
C ILE A 51 12.03 14.47 -8.71
N ILE A 52 12.13 13.95 -9.92
CA ILE A 52 10.98 13.48 -10.71
C ILE A 52 10.98 11.95 -10.69
N VAL A 53 9.83 11.35 -10.42
CA VAL A 53 9.65 9.89 -10.42
C VAL A 53 8.81 9.51 -11.63
N GLU A 54 9.42 8.82 -12.59
CA GLU A 54 8.73 8.19 -13.70
C GLU A 54 8.55 6.70 -13.39
N THR A 55 7.31 6.24 -13.22
CA THR A 55 7.07 4.89 -12.72
C THR A 55 5.82 4.23 -13.28
N GLY A 56 5.90 2.91 -13.45
CA GLY A 56 4.75 2.07 -13.75
C GLY A 56 3.94 1.64 -12.51
N GLU A 57 4.44 1.87 -11.30
CA GLU A 57 3.81 1.41 -10.05
C GLU A 57 2.70 2.35 -9.54
N ALA A 58 2.86 3.67 -9.77
CA ALA A 58 1.95 4.69 -9.28
C ALA A 58 0.63 4.68 -10.05
N ARG A 59 -0.50 4.52 -9.33
CA ARG A 59 -1.84 4.45 -9.93
C ARG A 59 -2.96 4.93 -9.00
N GLU A 60 -2.79 4.78 -7.69
CA GLU A 60 -3.76 5.21 -6.68
C GLU A 60 -3.32 6.50 -5.98
N VAL A 61 -4.29 7.28 -5.49
CA VAL A 61 -4.05 8.54 -4.73
C VAL A 61 -3.00 8.37 -3.64
N HIS A 62 -3.01 7.24 -2.94
CA HIS A 62 -2.07 6.96 -1.85
C HIS A 62 -0.61 6.86 -2.34
N HIS A 63 -0.36 6.30 -3.52
CA HIS A 63 1.00 6.20 -4.09
C HIS A 63 1.60 7.59 -4.32
N PHE A 64 0.82 8.53 -4.88
CA PHE A 64 1.25 9.91 -5.07
C PHE A 64 1.45 10.63 -3.75
N CYS A 65 0.54 10.43 -2.79
CA CYS A 65 0.67 11.01 -1.45
C CYS A 65 1.94 10.53 -0.74
N LEU A 66 2.30 9.24 -0.84
CA LEU A 66 3.54 8.68 -0.31
C LEU A 66 4.75 9.29 -1.02
N MET A 67 4.82 9.20 -2.36
CA MET A 67 5.99 9.71 -3.11
C MET A 67 6.23 11.20 -2.86
N THR A 68 5.18 12.04 -2.88
CA THR A 68 5.32 13.46 -2.54
C THR A 68 5.67 13.67 -1.07
N GLY A 69 5.02 12.95 -0.15
CA GLY A 69 5.29 13.02 1.29
C GLY A 69 6.72 12.62 1.66
N PHE A 70 7.37 11.79 0.83
CA PHE A 70 8.76 11.38 0.95
C PHE A 70 9.70 12.06 -0.06
N GLY A 71 9.28 13.17 -0.65
CA GLY A 71 10.18 14.15 -1.27
C GLY A 71 10.29 14.12 -2.79
N ALA A 72 9.42 13.40 -3.51
CA ALA A 72 9.27 13.57 -4.96
C ALA A 72 8.61 14.93 -5.27
N ASP A 73 9.18 15.67 -6.23
CA ASP A 73 8.65 16.96 -6.70
C ASP A 73 7.59 16.77 -7.79
N ALA A 74 7.71 15.72 -8.60
CA ALA A 74 6.73 15.33 -9.59
C ALA A 74 6.70 13.82 -9.79
N VAL A 75 5.54 13.30 -10.20
CA VAL A 75 5.35 11.88 -10.52
C VAL A 75 4.74 11.77 -11.91
N ASN A 76 5.39 11.01 -12.79
CA ASN A 76 4.89 10.60 -14.10
C ASN A 76 4.45 9.13 -14.03
N PRO A 77 3.15 8.85 -13.83
CA PRO A 77 2.62 7.49 -13.74
C PRO A 77 2.37 6.89 -15.12
N TYR A 78 3.43 6.72 -15.92
CA TYR A 78 3.27 6.45 -17.35
C TYR A 78 2.42 5.20 -17.64
N LEU A 79 2.57 4.13 -16.86
CA LEU A 79 1.84 2.88 -17.12
C LEU A 79 0.35 3.01 -16.77
N ALA A 80 -0.01 3.88 -15.82
CA ALA A 80 -1.41 4.17 -15.54
C ALA A 80 -2.08 4.88 -16.72
N PHE A 81 -1.37 5.81 -17.37
CA PHE A 81 -1.86 6.46 -18.59
C PHE A 81 -2.02 5.43 -19.73
N GLU A 82 -1.02 4.60 -19.98
CA GLU A 82 -1.10 3.54 -21.01
C GLU A 82 -2.28 2.59 -20.76
N ALA A 83 -2.49 2.16 -19.51
CA ALA A 83 -3.60 1.29 -19.15
C ALA A 83 -4.97 1.95 -19.38
N LEU A 84 -5.11 3.24 -19.07
CA LEU A 84 -6.36 3.98 -19.27
C LEU A 84 -6.63 4.25 -20.76
N TRP A 85 -5.61 4.58 -21.54
CA TRP A 85 -5.74 4.70 -22.99
C TRP A 85 -6.15 3.38 -23.64
N GLN A 86 -5.57 2.25 -23.20
CA GLN A 86 -6.00 0.94 -23.65
C GLN A 86 -7.46 0.65 -23.25
N ALA A 87 -7.84 0.91 -22.00
CA ALA A 87 -9.22 0.73 -21.55
C ALA A 87 -10.23 1.58 -22.35
N ARG A 88 -9.83 2.77 -22.81
CA ARG A 88 -10.64 3.58 -23.73
C ARG A 88 -10.79 2.90 -25.10
N ARG A 89 -9.69 2.43 -25.69
CA ARG A 89 -9.68 1.72 -26.98
C ARG A 89 -10.51 0.44 -26.93
N ASP A 90 -10.53 -0.21 -25.77
CA ASP A 90 -11.35 -1.40 -25.48
C ASP A 90 -12.82 -1.06 -25.14
N ASN A 91 -13.22 0.22 -25.23
CA ASN A 91 -14.57 0.73 -24.92
C ASN A 91 -15.05 0.50 -23.48
N LEU A 92 -14.13 0.30 -22.52
CA LEU A 92 -14.45 0.16 -21.09
C LEU A 92 -14.73 1.50 -20.42
N ILE A 93 -14.17 2.59 -20.96
CA ILE A 93 -14.41 3.96 -20.50
C ILE A 93 -14.88 4.84 -21.67
N LYS A 94 -15.83 5.72 -21.39
CA LYS A 94 -16.43 6.62 -22.39
C LYS A 94 -15.86 8.03 -22.22
N LEU A 95 -14.74 8.30 -22.88
CA LEU A 95 -14.10 9.61 -22.95
C LEU A 95 -13.72 9.91 -24.40
N GLU A 96 -13.79 11.19 -24.78
CA GLU A 96 -13.72 11.65 -26.18
C GLU A 96 -12.38 11.30 -26.83
N ASP A 97 -11.27 11.59 -26.16
CA ASP A 97 -9.91 11.34 -26.64
C ASP A 97 -8.94 10.99 -25.49
N ASP A 98 -7.68 10.73 -25.85
CA ASP A 98 -6.63 10.33 -24.91
C ASP A 98 -6.21 11.49 -23.96
N GLU A 99 -6.42 12.75 -24.37
CA GLU A 99 -6.20 13.94 -23.52
C GLU A 99 -7.30 14.09 -22.47
N ALA A 100 -8.55 13.80 -22.82
CA ALA A 100 -9.68 13.78 -21.90
C ALA A 100 -9.47 12.72 -20.81
N VAL A 101 -8.89 11.56 -21.16
CA VAL A 101 -8.47 10.52 -20.20
C VAL A 101 -7.45 11.06 -19.21
N VAL A 102 -6.37 11.67 -19.70
CA VAL A 102 -5.31 12.24 -18.85
C VAL A 102 -5.86 13.34 -17.95
N SER A 103 -6.69 14.24 -18.49
CA SER A 103 -7.32 15.34 -17.74
C SER A 103 -8.24 14.83 -16.63
N ALA A 104 -9.10 13.85 -16.94
CA ALA A 104 -9.99 13.24 -15.96
C ALA A 104 -9.22 12.53 -14.84
N TYR A 105 -8.19 11.76 -15.19
CA TYR A 105 -7.35 11.05 -14.22
C TYR A 105 -6.60 12.02 -13.31
N ARG A 106 -5.93 13.05 -13.89
CA ARG A 106 -5.25 14.10 -13.12
C ARG A 106 -6.20 14.85 -12.19
N LYS A 107 -7.42 15.14 -12.64
CA LYS A 107 -8.45 15.80 -11.81
C LYS A 107 -8.86 14.91 -10.63
N GLY A 108 -9.08 13.61 -10.88
CA GLY A 108 -9.40 12.63 -9.84
C GLY A 108 -8.29 12.51 -8.80
N LEU A 109 -7.04 12.35 -9.25
CA LEU A 109 -5.88 12.30 -8.38
C LEU A 109 -5.70 13.59 -7.57
N SER A 110 -5.80 14.76 -8.21
CA SER A 110 -5.63 16.06 -7.54
C SER A 110 -6.65 16.24 -6.43
N LYS A 111 -7.93 15.94 -6.69
CA LYS A 111 -8.98 15.98 -5.65
C LYS A 111 -8.72 14.97 -4.53
N GLY A 112 -8.26 13.78 -4.87
CA GLY A 112 -7.90 12.75 -3.90
C GLY A 112 -6.75 13.20 -2.98
N MET A 113 -5.69 13.76 -3.55
CA MET A 113 -4.54 14.26 -2.79
C MET A 113 -4.97 15.42 -1.87
N LEU A 114 -5.76 16.37 -2.37
CA LEU A 114 -6.32 17.46 -1.55
C LEU A 114 -7.14 16.90 -0.39
N LYS A 115 -7.93 15.84 -0.60
CA LYS A 115 -8.68 15.18 0.48
C LYS A 115 -7.76 14.55 1.52
N VAL A 116 -6.65 13.93 1.13
CA VAL A 116 -5.68 13.34 2.07
C VAL A 116 -4.99 14.45 2.87
N MET A 117 -4.51 15.51 2.22
CA MET A 117 -3.88 16.65 2.88
C MET A 117 -4.82 17.34 3.88
N ALA A 118 -6.10 17.49 3.50
CA ALA A 118 -7.13 18.10 4.35
C ALA A 118 -7.40 17.33 5.64
N LYS A 119 -7.17 15.99 5.68
CA LYS A 119 -7.30 15.20 6.92
C LYS A 119 -6.38 15.68 8.04
N MET A 120 -5.26 16.31 7.67
CA MET A 120 -4.23 16.82 8.59
C MET A 120 -4.21 18.35 8.64
N GLY A 121 -5.20 19.02 8.02
CA GLY A 121 -5.26 20.49 7.96
C GLY A 121 -4.21 21.13 7.06
N ILE A 122 -3.55 20.38 6.17
CA ILE A 122 -2.49 20.92 5.29
C ILE A 122 -3.14 21.49 4.02
N SER A 123 -2.90 22.78 3.76
CA SER A 123 -3.52 23.49 2.62
C SER A 123 -2.64 23.64 1.38
N THR A 124 -1.32 23.40 1.49
CA THR A 124 -0.39 23.56 0.35
C THR A 124 0.43 22.29 0.10
N LEU A 125 0.64 21.96 -1.19
CA LEU A 125 1.44 20.80 -1.57
C LEU A 125 2.92 20.99 -1.18
N ALA A 126 3.41 22.23 -1.17
CA ALA A 126 4.76 22.57 -0.77
C ALA A 126 5.03 22.20 0.70
N SER A 127 4.08 22.47 1.61
CA SER A 127 4.16 22.07 3.02
C SER A 127 3.99 20.56 3.22
N TYR A 128 3.24 19.90 2.34
CA TYR A 128 3.03 18.45 2.41
C TYR A 128 4.26 17.65 1.95
N LYS A 129 5.02 18.19 0.99
CA LYS A 129 6.20 17.54 0.41
C LYS A 129 7.30 17.37 1.46
N GLY A 130 7.74 16.12 1.64
CA GLY A 130 8.80 15.79 2.62
C GLY A 130 8.34 15.84 4.08
N ALA A 131 7.06 16.11 4.37
CA ALA A 131 6.55 16.20 5.74
C ALA A 131 6.36 14.82 6.41
N GLN A 132 6.43 13.73 5.65
CA GLN A 132 6.33 12.35 6.15
C GLN A 132 5.11 12.11 7.07
N ILE A 133 3.93 12.60 6.68
CA ILE A 133 2.68 12.45 7.46
C ILE A 133 2.08 11.04 7.28
N PHE A 134 2.88 10.05 7.65
CA PHE A 134 2.58 8.63 7.53
C PHE A 134 3.10 7.88 8.75
N GLU A 135 2.59 6.67 8.95
CA GLU A 135 3.15 5.70 9.88
C GLU A 135 3.48 4.43 9.08
N ALA A 136 4.68 3.91 9.27
CA ALA A 136 5.10 2.65 8.69
C ALA A 136 4.78 1.49 9.64
N VAL A 137 4.11 0.47 9.13
CA VAL A 137 3.80 -0.75 9.88
C VAL A 137 4.42 -1.94 9.14
N GLY A 138 5.25 -2.72 9.83
CA GLY A 138 5.82 -3.95 9.30
C GLY A 138 7.05 -3.76 8.40
N LEU A 139 7.76 -2.64 8.50
CA LEU A 139 9.08 -2.44 7.86
C LEU A 139 10.19 -2.51 8.91
N SER A 140 11.31 -3.15 8.57
CA SER A 140 12.43 -3.29 9.48
C SER A 140 13.23 -1.98 9.63
N PRO A 141 14.00 -1.82 10.72
CA PRO A 141 14.85 -0.65 10.94
C PRO A 141 15.79 -0.34 9.78
N GLU A 142 16.36 -1.34 9.09
CA GLU A 142 17.28 -1.08 7.98
C GLU A 142 16.59 -0.33 6.81
N VAL A 143 15.31 -0.63 6.55
CA VAL A 143 14.51 0.01 5.50
C VAL A 143 14.07 1.39 5.96
N MET A 144 13.59 1.48 7.21
CA MET A 144 13.17 2.74 7.83
C MET A 144 14.33 3.74 7.86
N ASP A 145 15.49 3.32 8.36
CA ASP A 145 16.68 4.15 8.39
C ASP A 145 17.01 4.59 6.98
N LYS A 146 17.12 3.67 6.02
CA LYS A 146 17.59 4.02 4.67
C LYS A 146 16.63 4.93 3.89
N CYS A 147 15.33 4.69 3.97
CA CYS A 147 14.33 5.29 3.09
C CYS A 147 13.38 6.26 3.78
N PHE A 148 13.02 6.03 5.05
CA PHE A 148 11.89 6.69 5.73
C PHE A 148 12.29 7.22 7.11
N PHE A 149 13.50 7.76 7.22
CA PHE A 149 14.08 8.21 8.48
C PHE A 149 13.18 9.22 9.20
N GLU A 150 13.00 9.03 10.50
CA GLU A 150 12.09 9.77 11.41
C GLU A 150 10.58 9.53 11.20
N THR A 151 10.18 8.67 10.26
CA THR A 151 8.79 8.20 10.19
C THR A 151 8.50 7.25 11.35
N ALA A 152 7.34 7.43 12.00
CA ALA A 152 6.89 6.56 13.09
C ALA A 152 6.75 5.11 12.60
N SER A 153 7.33 4.17 13.33
CA SER A 153 7.13 2.74 13.11
C SER A 153 7.17 1.97 14.42
N ARG A 154 5.99 1.59 14.92
CA ARG A 154 5.82 0.91 16.21
C ARG A 154 6.03 -0.61 16.11
N ILE A 155 5.85 -1.17 14.92
CA ILE A 155 5.94 -2.60 14.65
C ILE A 155 6.92 -2.79 13.51
N SER A 156 8.08 -3.37 13.83
CA SER A 156 9.09 -3.79 12.86
C SER A 156 8.55 -4.92 11.98
N GLY A 157 9.21 -5.18 10.85
CA GLY A 157 8.86 -6.31 10.01
C GLY A 157 9.89 -6.60 8.93
N VAL A 158 9.47 -6.53 7.67
CA VAL A 158 10.26 -7.02 6.54
C VAL A 158 11.41 -6.09 6.19
N GLY A 159 12.54 -6.70 5.82
CA GLY A 159 13.75 -6.04 5.35
C GLY A 159 13.93 -6.07 3.84
N PHE A 160 15.04 -5.51 3.35
CA PHE A 160 15.33 -5.43 1.92
C PHE A 160 15.37 -6.80 1.24
N LYS A 161 15.84 -7.84 1.94
CA LYS A 161 15.89 -9.21 1.41
C LYS A 161 14.50 -9.74 1.05
N VAL A 162 13.51 -9.51 1.91
CA VAL A 162 12.13 -9.96 1.67
C VAL A 162 11.50 -9.13 0.56
N LEU A 163 11.64 -7.80 0.61
CA LEU A 163 11.14 -6.89 -0.43
C LEU A 163 11.72 -7.24 -1.82
N GLN A 164 13.01 -7.56 -1.89
CA GLN A 164 13.65 -8.03 -3.12
C GLN A 164 13.05 -9.35 -3.59
N THR A 165 12.89 -10.32 -2.69
CA THR A 165 12.36 -11.65 -3.03
C THR A 165 10.93 -11.55 -3.58
N GLU A 166 10.08 -10.71 -2.99
CA GLU A 166 8.71 -10.48 -3.45
C GLU A 166 8.70 -9.78 -4.81
N ALA A 167 9.50 -8.74 -4.99
CA ALA A 167 9.62 -8.03 -6.27
C ALA A 167 10.11 -8.95 -7.40
N GLU A 168 11.13 -9.79 -7.14
CA GLU A 168 11.64 -10.76 -8.11
C GLU A 168 10.63 -11.87 -8.42
N THR A 169 9.89 -12.34 -7.42
CA THR A 169 8.83 -13.35 -7.60
C THR A 169 7.74 -12.81 -8.52
N GLN A 170 7.26 -11.59 -8.24
CA GLN A 170 6.24 -10.93 -9.06
C GLN A 170 6.76 -10.65 -10.48
N HIS A 171 8.01 -10.21 -10.60
CA HIS A 171 8.65 -9.97 -11.89
C HIS A 171 8.72 -11.25 -12.74
N LYS A 172 9.24 -12.35 -12.18
CA LYS A 172 9.31 -13.65 -12.87
C LYS A 172 7.93 -14.12 -13.32
N LYS A 173 6.92 -14.00 -12.45
CA LYS A 173 5.54 -14.37 -12.78
C LYS A 173 4.98 -13.55 -13.96
N ALA A 174 5.22 -12.24 -13.97
CA ALA A 174 4.73 -11.35 -15.02
C ALA A 174 5.40 -11.58 -16.40
N TYR A 175 6.61 -12.17 -16.45
CA TYR A 175 7.23 -12.57 -17.72
C TYR A 175 6.84 -13.97 -18.20
N LEU A 176 6.14 -14.74 -17.37
CA LEU A 176 5.63 -16.07 -17.73
C LEU A 176 4.15 -16.04 -18.14
N SER A 177 3.37 -15.09 -17.63
CA SER A 177 1.95 -14.95 -17.95
C SER A 177 1.56 -13.51 -18.23
N THR A 178 0.64 -13.33 -19.16
CA THR A 178 0.03 -12.03 -19.52
C THR A 178 -1.32 -11.81 -18.83
N SER A 179 -1.80 -12.77 -18.02
CA SER A 179 -3.06 -12.62 -17.28
C SER A 179 -2.88 -11.83 -15.99
N PHE A 180 -3.81 -10.90 -15.72
CA PHE A 180 -3.91 -10.25 -14.42
C PHE A 180 -4.74 -11.12 -13.47
N ASP A 181 -4.16 -11.44 -12.32
CA ASP A 181 -4.89 -12.16 -11.28
C ASP A 181 -5.82 -11.20 -10.53
N ASN A 182 -7.07 -11.60 -10.37
CA ASN A 182 -7.99 -10.95 -9.44
C ASN A 182 -7.99 -11.70 -8.11
N LEU A 183 -7.05 -11.35 -7.23
CA LEU A 183 -6.93 -11.96 -5.90
C LEU A 183 -7.98 -11.44 -4.91
N GLY A 184 -8.83 -10.49 -5.30
CA GLY A 184 -9.91 -10.02 -4.41
C GLY A 184 -9.43 -9.11 -3.27
N GLN A 185 -8.51 -8.17 -3.52
CA GLN A 185 -8.05 -7.22 -2.50
C GLN A 185 -9.19 -6.38 -1.91
N TYR A 186 -10.11 -5.90 -2.75
CA TYR A 186 -11.25 -5.07 -2.32
C TYR A 186 -12.49 -5.88 -1.94
N HIS A 187 -12.70 -7.01 -2.61
CA HIS A 187 -13.85 -7.88 -2.40
C HIS A 187 -13.39 -9.33 -2.39
N TRP A 188 -13.92 -10.09 -1.44
CA TRP A 188 -13.59 -11.50 -1.29
C TRP A 188 -13.74 -12.28 -2.60
N ARG A 189 -12.75 -13.13 -2.89
CA ARG A 189 -12.82 -14.13 -3.97
C ARG A 189 -12.30 -15.47 -3.47
N SER A 190 -12.89 -16.55 -3.98
CA SER A 190 -12.43 -17.90 -3.68
C SER A 190 -10.97 -18.08 -4.12
N GLY A 191 -10.12 -18.59 -3.22
CA GLY A 191 -8.70 -18.82 -3.47
C GLY A 191 -7.81 -17.55 -3.50
N GLY A 192 -8.38 -16.37 -3.25
CA GLY A 192 -7.66 -15.10 -3.22
C GLY A 192 -7.17 -14.68 -1.83
N GLU A 193 -7.04 -13.36 -1.66
CA GLU A 193 -6.75 -12.70 -0.39
C GLU A 193 -7.72 -13.13 0.70
N LYS A 194 -7.20 -13.20 1.94
CA LYS A 194 -8.01 -13.54 3.10
C LYS A 194 -8.77 -12.30 3.59
N HIS A 195 -10.07 -12.46 3.83
CA HIS A 195 -10.93 -11.45 4.41
C HIS A 195 -11.44 -11.93 5.76
N MET A 196 -11.64 -11.01 6.70
CA MET A 196 -12.30 -11.33 7.98
C MET A 196 -13.73 -11.83 7.78
N TRP A 197 -14.39 -11.37 6.71
CA TRP A 197 -15.73 -11.78 6.33
C TRP A 197 -15.68 -12.57 5.03
N ASP A 198 -16.10 -13.82 5.10
CA ASP A 198 -16.30 -14.69 3.94
C ASP A 198 -17.75 -15.22 3.91
N PRO A 199 -18.23 -15.72 2.75
CA PRO A 199 -19.62 -16.16 2.62
C PRO A 199 -20.07 -17.19 3.67
N GLN A 200 -19.18 -18.08 4.11
CA GLN A 200 -19.50 -19.08 5.12
C GLN A 200 -19.66 -18.42 6.49
N THR A 201 -18.70 -17.60 6.91
CA THR A 201 -18.80 -16.89 8.21
C THR A 201 -20.06 -16.03 8.31
N ILE A 202 -20.47 -15.39 7.22
CA ILE A 202 -21.71 -14.61 7.17
C ILE A 202 -22.93 -15.52 7.30
N THR A 203 -22.94 -16.66 6.61
CA THR A 203 -24.05 -17.63 6.64
C THR A 203 -24.23 -18.24 8.02
N ASP A 204 -23.13 -18.62 8.67
CA ASP A 204 -23.14 -19.22 10.01
C ASP A 204 -23.65 -18.21 11.04
N LEU A 205 -23.17 -16.96 10.97
CA LEU A 205 -23.64 -15.89 11.85
C LEU A 205 -25.13 -15.56 11.63
N GLN A 206 -25.59 -15.51 10.37
CA GLN A 206 -27.00 -15.28 10.07
C GLN A 206 -27.89 -16.41 10.57
N SER A 207 -27.43 -17.67 10.43
CA SER A 207 -28.14 -18.84 10.94
C SER A 207 -28.24 -18.76 12.47
N ALA A 208 -27.11 -18.57 13.15
CA ALA A 208 -27.05 -18.42 14.60
C ALA A 208 -28.02 -17.36 15.12
N ALA A 209 -28.05 -16.17 14.51
CA ALA A 209 -28.90 -15.08 14.92
C ALA A 209 -30.40 -15.30 14.65
N ARG A 210 -30.75 -15.97 13.53
CA ARG A 210 -32.16 -16.15 13.13
C ARG A 210 -32.82 -17.34 13.81
N SER A 211 -32.11 -18.44 13.98
CA SER A 211 -32.64 -19.67 14.59
C SER A 211 -32.25 -19.83 16.06
N ASN A 212 -31.53 -18.87 16.65
CA ASN A 212 -30.94 -18.98 17.98
C ASN A 212 -30.09 -20.26 18.14
N ASP A 213 -29.36 -20.61 17.08
CA ASP A 213 -28.54 -21.82 17.01
C ASP A 213 -27.14 -21.56 17.57
N LYS A 214 -26.88 -22.12 18.75
CA LYS A 214 -25.59 -22.02 19.45
C LYS A 214 -24.46 -22.74 18.71
N ASN A 215 -24.75 -23.84 18.01
CA ASN A 215 -23.73 -24.59 17.27
C ASN A 215 -23.28 -23.77 16.06
N ALA A 216 -24.22 -23.16 15.33
CA ALA A 216 -23.90 -22.24 14.23
C ALA A 216 -23.02 -21.06 14.71
N TYR A 217 -23.27 -20.53 15.92
CA TYR A 217 -22.42 -19.50 16.51
C TYR A 217 -21.00 -20.01 16.80
N TRP A 218 -20.85 -21.22 17.33
CA TRP A 218 -19.53 -21.79 17.60
C TRP A 218 -18.73 -22.06 16.33
N GLU A 219 -19.37 -22.55 15.27
CA GLU A 219 -18.73 -22.71 13.95
C GLU A 219 -18.28 -21.36 13.39
N PHE A 220 -19.15 -20.34 13.42
CA PHE A 220 -18.80 -18.96 13.07
C PHE A 220 -17.60 -18.45 13.87
N SER A 221 -17.66 -18.56 15.20
CA SER A 221 -16.65 -18.04 16.13
C SER A 221 -15.31 -18.72 15.90
N LYS A 222 -15.30 -20.05 15.78
CA LYS A 222 -14.10 -20.82 15.50
C LYS A 222 -13.45 -20.36 14.20
N LYS A 223 -14.20 -20.32 13.10
CA LYS A 223 -13.67 -19.90 11.79
C LYS A 223 -13.17 -18.45 11.82
N SER A 224 -13.94 -17.54 12.43
CA SER A 224 -13.57 -16.13 12.55
C SER A 224 -12.29 -15.93 13.38
N ASN A 225 -12.10 -16.72 14.44
CA ASN A 225 -10.93 -16.62 15.30
C ASN A 225 -9.69 -17.31 14.69
N GLU A 226 -9.84 -18.53 14.18
CA GLU A 226 -8.72 -19.36 13.72
C GLU A 226 -8.22 -18.96 12.33
N GLU A 227 -9.10 -18.48 11.44
CA GLU A 227 -8.74 -18.10 10.07
C GLU A 227 -8.76 -16.58 9.88
N GLY A 228 -9.92 -15.94 10.05
CA GLY A 228 -10.10 -14.53 9.70
C GLY A 228 -9.23 -13.61 10.55
N THR A 229 -9.36 -13.71 11.87
CA THR A 229 -8.59 -12.90 12.83
C THR A 229 -7.10 -13.17 12.71
N ARG A 230 -6.71 -14.45 12.67
CA ARG A 230 -5.31 -14.88 12.64
C ARG A 230 -4.56 -14.38 11.42
N ASN A 231 -5.19 -14.40 10.25
CA ASN A 231 -4.54 -14.02 8.99
C ASN A 231 -4.66 -12.52 8.66
N CYS A 232 -5.65 -11.81 9.21
CA CYS A 232 -5.96 -10.43 8.81
C CYS A 232 -5.62 -9.36 9.86
N THR A 233 -5.29 -9.73 11.10
CA THR A 233 -5.16 -8.74 12.19
C THR A 233 -3.96 -8.98 13.10
N LEU A 234 -3.46 -7.90 13.72
CA LEU A 234 -2.37 -7.98 14.71
C LEU A 234 -2.76 -8.80 15.95
N ARG A 235 -4.01 -8.67 16.43
CA ARG A 235 -4.50 -9.48 17.56
C ARG A 235 -4.52 -10.98 17.24
N GLY A 236 -4.57 -11.34 15.96
CA GLY A 236 -4.46 -12.72 15.50
C GLY A 236 -3.08 -13.36 15.73
N LEU A 237 -2.05 -12.55 15.98
CA LEU A 237 -0.72 -13.00 16.37
C LEU A 237 -0.58 -13.22 17.88
N MET A 238 -1.60 -12.85 18.66
CA MET A 238 -1.61 -12.98 20.10
C MET A 238 -2.33 -14.27 20.51
N SER A 239 -1.93 -14.81 21.66
CA SER A 239 -2.63 -15.92 22.31
C SER A 239 -2.79 -15.64 23.80
N PHE A 240 -3.86 -16.16 24.39
CA PHE A 240 -4.01 -16.11 25.84
C PHE A 240 -2.95 -17.00 26.49
N LYS A 241 -2.32 -16.49 27.55
CA LYS A 241 -1.50 -17.34 28.41
C LYS A 241 -2.42 -18.27 29.18
N SER A 242 -2.02 -19.52 29.34
CA SER A 242 -2.74 -20.47 30.20
C SER A 242 -2.86 -19.91 31.61
N GLY A 243 -4.07 -19.88 32.14
CA GLY A 243 -4.39 -19.47 33.50
C GLY A 243 -5.12 -20.58 34.25
N ASN A 244 -5.58 -20.27 35.47
CA ASN A 244 -6.42 -21.18 36.25
C ASN A 244 -7.88 -20.99 35.81
N PRO A 245 -8.52 -22.00 35.21
CA PRO A 245 -9.93 -21.89 34.83
C PRO A 245 -10.79 -21.78 36.09
N VAL A 246 -11.85 -20.99 36.00
CA VAL A 246 -12.93 -20.94 36.99
C VAL A 246 -14.19 -21.52 36.37
N ASP A 247 -15.15 -21.92 37.21
CA ASP A 247 -16.48 -22.30 36.73
C ASP A 247 -17.14 -21.11 36.03
N ILE A 248 -17.91 -21.36 34.97
CA ILE A 248 -18.63 -20.33 34.23
C ILE A 248 -19.66 -19.61 35.12
N ASP A 249 -20.18 -20.30 36.14
CA ASP A 249 -21.11 -19.73 37.12
C ASP A 249 -20.45 -18.68 38.04
N MET A 250 -19.11 -18.65 38.10
CA MET A 250 -18.35 -17.63 38.83
C MET A 250 -18.07 -16.38 37.98
N VAL A 251 -18.39 -16.42 36.68
CA VAL A 251 -18.23 -15.29 35.75
C VAL A 251 -19.49 -14.42 35.82
N GLU A 252 -19.32 -13.12 35.57
CA GLU A 252 -20.45 -12.18 35.54
C GLU A 252 -21.55 -12.62 34.57
N PRO A 253 -22.85 -12.46 34.93
CA PRO A 253 -23.95 -12.83 34.05
C PRO A 253 -23.92 -12.04 32.74
N ALA A 254 -24.43 -12.64 31.65
CA ALA A 254 -24.46 -12.00 30.33
C ALA A 254 -25.18 -10.64 30.28
N LYS A 255 -26.07 -10.33 31.24
CA LYS A 255 -26.75 -9.02 31.35
C LYS A 255 -25.84 -7.91 31.90
N GLU A 256 -24.68 -8.26 32.45
CA GLU A 256 -23.72 -7.34 33.07
C GLU A 256 -22.43 -7.17 32.22
N ILE A 257 -22.31 -7.89 31.10
CA ILE A 257 -21.27 -7.74 30.05
C ILE A 257 -21.70 -6.69 29.03
#